data_AF-A0A2R6HZQ6-F1
#
_entry.id   AF-A0A2R6HZQ6-F1
#
_cell.length_a   1.000
_cell.length_b   1.000
_cell.length_c   1.000
_cell.angle_alpha   90.00
_cell.angle_beta   90.00
_cell.angle_gamma   90.00
#
_symmetry.space_group_name_H-M   'P 1'
#
loop_
_entity.id
_entity.type
_entity.pdbx_description
1 polymer ?
#
loop_
_entity_poly.entity_id
_entity_poly.type
_entity_poly.pdbx_seq_one_letter_code
_entity_poly.pdbx_strand_id
1 'polypeptide(L)' 'TPASDGRFVSHPGGQLSVRQTDDLHEVVFVGVPPWEATDVAAFDRRGNGRPLELLDVEPPAESLPL' A
#
# COMPACT_ATOMS: atom_id res chain seq x y z
N THR A 1 10.32 3.40 -15.17
CA THR A 1 9.71 3.50 -13.82
C THR A 1 9.98 2.20 -13.11
N PRO A 2 10.39 2.15 -11.83
CA PRO A 2 10.45 0.87 -11.14
C PRO A 2 9.03 0.32 -11.10
N ALA A 3 8.83 -0.87 -11.66
CA ALA A 3 7.55 -1.56 -11.55
C ALA A 3 7.50 -2.13 -10.13
N SER A 4 6.87 -1.41 -9.20
CA SER A 4 6.52 -1.99 -7.91
C SER A 4 5.30 -2.90 -8.10
N ASP A 5 5.34 -4.11 -7.55
CA ASP A 5 4.23 -5.08 -7.63
C ASP A 5 2.96 -4.65 -6.87
N GLY A 6 2.98 -3.47 -6.24
CA GLY A 6 1.85 -2.89 -5.50
C GLY A 6 1.60 -1.42 -5.80
N ARG A 7 0.36 -0.98 -5.57
CA ARG A 7 -0.09 0.42 -5.70
C ARG A 7 -0.64 0.92 -4.37
N PHE A 8 -0.25 2.12 -3.97
CA PHE A 8 -0.81 2.83 -2.80
C PHE A 8 -2.03 3.65 -3.20
N VAL A 9 -3.12 3.51 -2.45
CA VAL A 9 -4.34 4.31 -2.61
C VAL A 9 -4.76 4.87 -1.25
N SER A 10 -5.06 6.16 -1.20
CA SER A 10 -5.54 6.83 0.03
C SER A 10 -7.06 6.95 -0.01
N HIS A 11 -7.75 6.50 1.04
CA HIS A 11 -9.20 6.69 1.20
C HIS A 11 -9.48 7.78 2.24
N PRO A 12 -9.68 9.05 1.85
CA PRO A 12 -9.84 10.17 2.78
C PRO A 12 -11.11 10.09 3.66
N GLY A 13 -12.07 9.23 3.31
CA GLY A 13 -13.24 8.94 4.13
C GLY A 13 -13.02 7.92 5.26
N GLY A 14 -11.79 7.40 5.43
CA GLY A 14 -11.42 6.56 6.57
C GLY A 14 -11.76 5.08 6.46
N GLN A 15 -12.22 4.60 5.30
CA GLN A 15 -12.55 3.19 5.14
C GLN A 15 -11.33 2.36 4.70
N LEU A 16 -10.87 1.46 5.57
CA LEU A 16 -9.83 0.46 5.29
C LEU A 16 -10.39 -0.68 4.43
N SER A 17 -10.72 -0.38 3.17
CA SER A 17 -11.19 -1.37 2.20
C SER A 17 -10.84 -0.93 0.79
N VAL A 18 -10.56 -1.89 -0.09
CA VAL A 18 -10.49 -1.63 -1.53
C VAL A 18 -11.90 -1.42 -2.10
N ARG A 19 -12.07 -0.41 -2.94
CA ARG A 19 -13.33 -0.15 -3.66
C ARG A 19 -13.18 -0.56 -5.12
N GLN A 20 -14.31 -0.90 -5.74
CA GLN A 20 -14.37 -1.32 -7.14
C GLN A 20 -13.90 -0.22 -8.13
N THR A 21 -13.82 1.03 -7.68
CA THR A 21 -13.29 2.19 -8.42
C THR A 21 -11.77 2.32 -8.36
N ASP A 22 -11.10 1.53 -7.52
CA ASP A 22 -9.64 1.53 -7.43
C ASP A 22 -9.06 0.80 -8.65
N ASP A 23 -7.97 1.30 -9.24
CA ASP A 23 -7.27 0.60 -10.32
C ASP A 23 -6.44 -0.53 -9.69
N LEU A 24 -6.98 -1.75 -9.77
CA LEU A 24 -6.55 -2.92 -8.99
C LEU A 24 -5.25 -3.52 -9.55
N HIS A 25 -4.14 -3.29 -8.85
CA HIS A 25 -2.91 -4.09 -8.99
C HIS A 25 -3.04 -5.41 -8.19
N GLU A 26 -2.10 -6.36 -8.33
CA GLU A 26 -2.16 -7.66 -7.63
C GLU A 26 -2.29 -7.50 -6.10
N VAL A 27 -1.61 -6.49 -5.55
CA VAL A 27 -1.71 -6.07 -4.15
C VAL A 27 -1.95 -4.56 -4.07
N VAL A 28 -2.93 -4.15 -3.27
CA VAL A 28 -3.27 -2.74 -3.00
C VAL A 28 -3.04 -2.45 -1.53
N PHE A 29 -2.30 -1.38 -1.23
CA PHE A 29 -2.14 -0.86 0.12
C PHE A 29 -3.12 0.30 0.33
N VAL A 30 -3.90 0.21 1.41
CA VAL A 30 -4.86 1.23 1.82
C VAL A 30 -4.41 1.82 3.14
N GLY A 31 -4.13 3.13 3.14
CA GLY A 31 -3.96 3.92 4.36
C GLY A 31 -5.22 4.71 4.67
N VAL A 32 -5.51 4.92 5.96
CA VAL A 32 -6.58 5.80 6.43
C VAL A 32 -6.08 6.75 7.53
N PRO A 33 -6.73 7.90 7.76
CA PRO A 33 -6.45 8.72 8.93
C PRO A 33 -6.60 7.92 10.24
N PRO A 34 -5.77 8.17 11.27
CA PRO A 34 -4.82 9.27 11.40
C PRO A 34 -3.45 9.10 10.70
N TRP A 35 -3.27 8.04 9.91
CA TRP A 35 -2.06 7.78 9.09
C TRP A 35 -0.84 7.27 9.86
N GLU A 36 -1.08 6.57 10.97
CA GLU A 36 -0.04 5.85 11.68
C GLU A 36 0.34 4.57 10.94
N ALA A 37 1.48 3.96 11.28
CA ALA A 37 1.93 2.71 10.67
C ALA A 37 0.91 1.56 10.82
N THR A 38 0.06 1.62 11.85
CA THR A 38 -1.04 0.67 12.08
C THR A 38 -2.30 0.96 11.26
N ASP A 39 -2.40 2.14 10.65
CA ASP A 39 -3.57 2.58 9.88
C ASP A 39 -3.43 2.24 8.38
N VAL A 40 -2.59 1.24 8.07
CA VAL A 40 -2.34 0.75 6.72
C VAL A 40 -2.61 -0.75 6.66
N ALA A 41 -3.32 -1.20 5.62
CA ALA A 41 -3.58 -2.61 5.37
C ALA A 41 -3.41 -2.97 3.87
N ALA A 42 -3.05 -4.22 3.60
CA ALA A 42 -2.88 -4.75 2.25
C ALA A 42 -4.05 -5.66 1.85
N PHE A 43 -4.45 -5.58 0.58
CA PHE A 43 -5.57 -6.35 0.05
C PHE A 43 -5.24 -6.91 -1.34
N ASP A 44 -5.84 -8.04 -1.69
CA ASP A 44 -5.84 -8.54 -3.07
C ASP A 44 -6.91 -7.83 -3.93
N ARG A 45 -6.91 -8.09 -5.23
CA ARG A 45 -7.90 -7.55 -6.18
C ARG A 45 -9.37 -7.90 -5.88
N ARG A 46 -9.63 -8.86 -4.99
CA ARG A 46 -10.98 -9.27 -4.56
C ARG A 46 -11.36 -8.61 -3.23
N GLY A 47 -10.48 -7.79 -2.65
CA GLY A 47 -10.68 -7.14 -1.36
C GLY A 47 -10.40 -8.05 -0.17
N ASN A 48 -9.80 -9.23 -0.35
CA ASN A 48 -9.40 -10.06 0.77
C ASN A 48 -8.13 -9.47 1.40
N GLY A 49 -8.11 -9.38 2.74
CA GLY A 49 -6.94 -8.93 3.47
C GLY A 49 -5.73 -9.84 3.24
N ARG A 50 -4.55 -9.24 3.12
CA ARG A 50 -3.25 -9.90 3.02
C ARG A 50 -2.42 -9.58 4.26
N PRO A 51 -1.60 -10.51 4.76
CA PRO A 51 -0.71 -10.24 5.87
C PRO A 51 0.27 -9.12 5.47
N LEU A 52 0.47 -8.18 6.39
CA LEU A 52 1.39 -7.06 6.27
C LEU A 52 2.34 -7.08 7.45
N GLU A 53 3.64 -6.97 7.17
CA GLU A 53 4.68 -6.92 8.18
C GLU A 53 5.53 -5.67 7.96
N LEU A 54 5.72 -4.88 9.03
CA LEU A 54 6.62 -3.74 9.03
C LEU A 54 8.01 -4.22 9.41
N LEU A 55 8.98 -4.01 8.50
CA LEU A 55 10.38 -4.37 8.73
C LEU A 55 11.17 -3.13 9.14
N ASP A 56 11.92 -3.24 10.24
CA ASP A 56 12.85 -2.21 10.68
C ASP A 56 14.20 -2.39 9.98
N VAL A 57 14.28 -1.91 8.75
CA VAL A 57 15.47 -2.03 7.89
C VAL A 57 15.79 -0.71 7.21
N GLU A 58 17.08 -0.39 7.12
CA GLU A 58 17.54 0.76 6.34
C GLU A 58 17.45 0.42 4.84
N PRO A 59 16.81 1.26 4.01
CA PRO A 59 16.82 1.07 2.57
C PRO A 59 18.25 1.13 2.00
N PRO A 60 18.55 0.37 0.94
CA PRO A 60 19.83 0.49 0.26
C PRO A 60 20.03 1.93 -0.22
N ALA A 61 21.28 2.42 -0.15
CA ALA A 61 21.60 3.78 -0.57
C ALA A 61 21.14 4.03 -2.02
N GLU A 62 20.28 5.02 -2.21
CA GLU A 62 19.86 5.43 -3.54
C GLU A 62 21.06 6.00 -4.31
N SER A 63 21.28 5.52 -5.52
CA SER A 63 22.20 6.13 -6.47
C SER A 63 21.38 6.79 -7.57
N LEU A 64 21.58 8.10 -7.77
CA LEU A 64 21.01 8.77 -8.92
C LEU A 64 21.76 8.28 -10.17
N PRO A 65 21.07 7.80 -11.22
CA PRO A 65 21.73 7.49 -12.48
C PRO A 65 22.37 8.78 -13.05
N LEU A 66 23.62 8.65 -13.52
CA LEU A 66 24.37 9.72 -14.20
C LEU A 66 23.78 10.04 -15.57
#